data_AF-A0A830DT49-F1
#
_entry.id   AF-A0A830DT49-F1
#
_cell.length_a   1.000
_cell.length_b   1.000
_cell.length_c   1.000
_cell.angle_alpha   90.00
_cell.angle_beta   90.00
_cell.angle_gamma   90.00
#
_symmetry.space_group_name_H-M   'P 1'
#
loop_
_entity.id
_entity.type
_entity.pdbx_description
1 polymer ?
#
loop_
_entity_poly.entity_id
_entity_poly.type
_entity_poly.pdbx_seq_one_letter_code
_entity_poly.pdbx_strand_id
1 'polypeptide(L)'
;MRVGLTALTMAEYFRDVNEQDVLLFIDNIFRFVQAGSEVSALLGRMPSAVGYQPTLSTEMGTLQERITSTKEGSITSIQAVYVPADDLTDPAPATTFAHLDATTVLSRGLAAKGIYPAVDPLDSTSTMLQPRIVGEEHYEIAQRVKQTLQRYKELQDIIAILGLDELSEEDRLTVARARKIERFLSQPFFVAEVFTGSPGKYVGLAETIRGFQLILSGELDGLPEQAFYLVGNIDEAAAKAMNLEMEKVKEIILSTNSGQIGVLPNHAPIATAVDIGTLRIRLKDQWVTMALMGGFARIGSNEITVLVNDAEKGSDIDPQEAQQTLEIAEANLRKAEGKRQIIEANLALRRARTRVEAVNAIS
;
A
#
# COMPACT_ATOMS: atom_id res chain seq x y z
N MET A 1 23.19 -30.28 1.66
CA MET A 1 23.07 -30.75 0.26
C MET A 1 21.89 -31.70 0.01
N ARG A 2 21.55 -32.68 0.88
CA ARG A 2 20.55 -33.73 0.50
C ARG A 2 19.08 -33.43 0.83
N VAL A 3 18.78 -32.47 1.71
CA VAL A 3 17.41 -32.21 2.20
C VAL A 3 16.40 -31.91 1.07
N GLY A 4 16.80 -31.18 0.03
CA GLY A 4 15.93 -30.89 -1.12
C GLY A 4 15.49 -32.15 -1.87
N LEU A 5 16.38 -33.15 -1.97
CA LEU A 5 16.06 -34.43 -2.59
C LEU A 5 15.11 -35.27 -1.74
N THR A 6 15.22 -35.18 -0.41
CA THR A 6 14.29 -35.85 0.52
C THR A 6 12.88 -35.30 0.37
N ALA A 7 12.72 -33.97 0.38
CA ALA A 7 11.43 -33.33 0.16
C ALA A 7 10.85 -33.67 -1.22
N LEU A 8 11.70 -33.66 -2.26
CA LEU A 8 11.29 -34.03 -3.61
C LEU A 8 10.82 -35.49 -3.71
N THR A 9 11.48 -36.42 -3.01
CA THR A 9 11.05 -37.83 -3.00
C THR A 9 9.65 -38.00 -2.40
N MET A 10 9.30 -37.21 -1.38
CA MET A 10 7.95 -37.19 -0.84
C MET A 10 6.95 -36.59 -1.83
N ALA A 11 7.32 -35.51 -2.52
CA ALA A 11 6.49 -34.90 -3.56
C ALA A 11 6.25 -35.84 -4.74
N GLU A 12 7.27 -36.59 -5.17
CA GLU A 12 7.16 -37.61 -6.22
C GLU A 12 6.23 -38.74 -5.81
N TYR A 13 6.23 -39.17 -4.54
CA TYR A 13 5.26 -40.16 -4.08
C TYR A 13 3.82 -39.65 -4.25
N PHE A 14 3.55 -38.39 -3.89
CA PHE A 14 2.22 -37.80 -4.09
C PHE A 14 1.87 -37.61 -5.57
N ARG A 15 2.85 -37.30 -6.42
CA ARG A 15 2.65 -37.17 -7.87
C ARG A 15 2.38 -38.52 -8.54
N ASP A 16 3.24 -39.52 -8.30
CA ASP A 16 3.31 -40.77 -9.06
C ASP A 16 2.42 -41.87 -8.47
N VAL A 17 2.26 -41.93 -7.14
CA VAL A 17 1.45 -42.97 -6.48
C VAL A 17 0.04 -42.49 -6.18
N ASN A 18 -0.10 -41.24 -5.74
CA ASN A 18 -1.41 -40.68 -5.41
C ASN A 18 -2.06 -39.92 -6.58
N GLU A 19 -1.34 -39.69 -7.68
CA GLU A 19 -1.84 -38.99 -8.88
C GLU A 19 -2.36 -37.57 -8.56
N GLN A 20 -1.61 -36.82 -7.74
CA GLN A 20 -1.99 -35.49 -7.27
C GLN A 20 -1.10 -34.37 -7.82
N ASP A 21 -1.68 -33.17 -7.89
CA ASP A 21 -0.93 -31.93 -8.11
C ASP A 21 -0.33 -31.44 -6.79
N VAL A 22 1.00 -31.33 -6.76
CA VAL A 22 1.77 -31.06 -5.54
C VAL A 22 2.47 -29.71 -5.66
N LEU A 23 2.33 -28.89 -4.62
CA LEU A 23 3.16 -27.69 -4.45
C LEU A 23 4.39 -28.02 -3.61
N LEU A 24 5.58 -27.81 -4.17
CA LEU A 24 6.85 -27.98 -3.48
C LEU A 24 7.48 -26.61 -3.18
N PHE A 25 7.75 -26.33 -1.91
CA PHE A 25 8.43 -25.08 -1.52
C PHE A 25 9.89 -25.36 -1.16
N ILE A 26 10.82 -24.71 -1.85
CA ILE A 26 12.26 -24.82 -1.58
C ILE A 26 12.79 -23.46 -1.12
N ASP A 27 13.03 -23.33 0.18
CA ASP A 27 13.63 -22.14 0.80
C ASP A 27 14.96 -22.50 1.48
N ASN A 28 16.13 -22.17 0.94
CA ASN A 28 16.43 -21.43 -0.29
C ASN A 28 17.29 -22.31 -1.22
N ILE A 29 17.03 -22.32 -2.52
CA ILE A 29 17.76 -23.18 -3.48
C ILE A 29 19.26 -22.83 -3.54
N PHE A 30 19.63 -21.57 -3.25
CA PHE A 30 21.03 -21.18 -3.12
C PHE A 30 21.76 -21.96 -2.01
N ARG A 31 21.08 -22.31 -0.91
CA ARG A 31 21.67 -23.10 0.18
C ARG A 31 21.95 -24.55 -0.23
N PHE A 32 21.21 -25.07 -1.22
CA PHE A 32 21.56 -26.35 -1.84
C PHE A 32 22.89 -26.26 -2.57
N VAL A 33 23.09 -25.19 -3.35
CA VAL A 33 24.35 -24.92 -4.07
C VAL A 33 25.51 -24.72 -3.10
N GLN A 34 25.34 -23.85 -2.10
CA GLN A 34 26.38 -23.55 -1.11
C GLN A 34 26.86 -24.82 -0.38
N ALA A 35 25.93 -25.66 0.07
CA ALA A 35 26.30 -26.92 0.71
C ALA A 35 27.00 -27.89 -0.27
N GLY A 36 26.71 -27.81 -1.57
CA GLY A 36 27.43 -28.53 -2.62
C GLY A 36 28.88 -28.05 -2.76
N SER A 37 29.10 -26.73 -2.79
CA SER A 37 30.44 -26.13 -2.80
C SER A 37 31.27 -26.55 -1.60
N GLU A 38 30.71 -26.48 -0.39
CA GLU A 38 31.40 -26.87 0.85
C GLU A 38 31.81 -28.35 0.85
N VAL A 39 30.91 -29.25 0.43
CA VAL A 39 31.23 -30.68 0.31
C VAL A 39 32.26 -30.94 -0.78
N SER A 40 32.17 -30.25 -1.92
CA SER A 40 33.13 -30.39 -3.02
C SER A 40 34.54 -29.99 -2.61
N ALA A 41 34.67 -28.90 -1.84
CA ALA A 41 35.95 -28.46 -1.29
C ALA A 41 36.55 -29.50 -0.33
N LEU A 42 35.73 -30.07 0.57
CA LEU A 42 36.17 -31.13 1.49
C LEU A 42 36.60 -32.42 0.78
N LEU A 43 36.01 -32.72 -0.38
CA LEU A 43 36.39 -33.85 -1.23
C LEU A 43 37.65 -33.58 -2.06
N GLY A 44 38.28 -32.40 -1.93
CA GLY A 44 39.49 -32.04 -2.66
C GLY A 44 39.28 -31.83 -4.16
N ARG A 45 38.03 -31.59 -4.60
CA ARG A 45 37.76 -31.25 -6.01
C ARG A 45 38.25 -29.83 -6.28
N MET A 46 38.87 -29.61 -7.43
CA MET A 46 39.24 -28.26 -7.86
C MET A 46 37.97 -27.41 -8.03
N PRO A 47 37.91 -26.20 -7.44
CA PRO A 47 36.78 -25.30 -7.61
C PRO A 47 36.72 -24.76 -9.04
N SER A 48 35.50 -24.47 -9.49
CA SER A 48 35.21 -23.84 -10.77
C SER A 48 35.07 -22.31 -10.61
N ALA A 49 34.38 -21.65 -11.55
CA ALA A 49 34.11 -20.22 -11.52
C ALA A 49 33.59 -19.76 -10.14
N VAL A 50 34.15 -18.66 -9.63
CA VAL A 50 33.72 -17.99 -8.39
C VAL A 50 33.77 -18.91 -7.14
N GLY A 51 34.45 -20.05 -7.20
CA GLY A 51 34.59 -20.97 -6.07
C GLY A 51 33.50 -22.04 -5.94
N TYR A 52 32.59 -22.15 -6.92
CA TYR A 52 31.57 -23.20 -6.93
C TYR A 52 32.12 -24.58 -7.29
N GLN A 53 31.36 -25.63 -6.96
CA GLN A 53 31.72 -26.99 -7.35
C GLN A 53 31.69 -27.16 -8.89
N PRO A 54 32.60 -27.96 -9.48
CA PRO A 54 32.60 -28.23 -10.93
C PRO A 54 31.37 -29.03 -11.38
N THR A 55 30.66 -29.66 -10.45
CA THR A 55 29.44 -30.44 -10.68
C THR A 55 28.15 -29.64 -10.53
N LEU A 56 28.22 -28.31 -10.41
CA LEU A 56 27.08 -27.44 -10.11
C LEU A 56 25.91 -27.67 -11.06
N SER A 57 26.13 -27.59 -12.37
CA SER A 57 25.08 -27.74 -13.37
C SER A 57 24.45 -29.13 -13.36
N THR A 58 25.25 -30.18 -13.18
CA THR A 58 24.74 -31.57 -13.13
C THR A 58 23.93 -31.83 -11.87
N GLU A 59 24.38 -31.32 -10.72
CA GLU A 59 23.67 -31.46 -9.44
C GLU A 59 22.37 -30.66 -9.42
N MET A 60 22.38 -29.46 -10.01
CA MET A 60 21.17 -28.66 -10.19
C MET A 60 20.19 -29.36 -11.12
N GLY A 61 20.64 -29.82 -12.29
CA GLY A 61 19.78 -30.53 -13.24
C GLY A 61 19.18 -31.81 -12.63
N THR A 62 19.95 -32.58 -11.87
CA THR A 62 19.44 -33.79 -11.21
C THR A 62 18.26 -33.50 -10.25
N LEU A 63 18.28 -32.32 -9.60
CA LEU A 63 17.20 -31.89 -8.72
C LEU A 63 16.03 -31.30 -9.53
N GLN A 64 16.31 -30.38 -10.46
CA GLN A 64 15.30 -29.61 -11.18
C GLN A 64 14.52 -30.45 -12.19
N GLU A 65 15.17 -31.36 -12.93
CA GLU A 65 14.50 -32.17 -13.96
C GLU A 65 13.47 -33.17 -13.38
N ARG A 66 13.57 -33.48 -12.09
CA ARG A 66 12.60 -34.30 -11.37
C ARG A 66 11.34 -33.52 -10.98
N ILE A 67 11.46 -32.19 -10.88
CA ILE A 67 10.35 -31.27 -10.63
C ILE A 67 9.68 -30.98 -11.97
N THR A 68 8.73 -31.84 -12.33
CA THR A 68 8.04 -31.73 -13.62
C THR A 68 6.65 -32.34 -13.55
N SER A 69 5.84 -32.01 -14.55
CA SER A 69 4.53 -32.61 -14.79
C SER A 69 4.67 -33.93 -15.56
N THR A 70 4.02 -34.97 -15.07
CA THR A 70 3.94 -36.28 -15.72
C THR A 70 2.53 -36.53 -16.25
N LYS A 71 2.24 -37.76 -16.69
CA LYS A 71 0.88 -38.15 -17.07
C LYS A 71 -0.01 -38.45 -15.86
N GLU A 72 0.59 -38.67 -14.70
CA GLU A 72 -0.05 -39.13 -13.47
C GLU A 72 -0.35 -37.96 -12.52
N GLY A 73 0.48 -36.90 -12.55
CA GLY A 73 0.25 -35.69 -11.76
C GLY A 73 1.29 -34.61 -12.07
N SER A 74 1.32 -33.55 -11.26
CA SER A 74 2.30 -32.47 -11.41
C SER A 74 3.00 -32.11 -10.10
N ILE A 75 4.25 -31.64 -10.21
CA ILE A 75 4.93 -30.96 -9.12
C ILE A 75 5.21 -29.54 -9.58
N THR A 76 4.55 -28.57 -8.96
CA THR A 76 4.83 -27.15 -9.15
C THR A 76 5.71 -26.66 -8.00
N SER A 77 6.92 -26.21 -8.32
CA SER A 77 7.90 -25.79 -7.31
C SER A 77 8.00 -24.28 -7.20
N ILE A 78 7.90 -23.75 -5.99
CA ILE A 78 8.16 -22.35 -5.65
C ILE A 78 9.49 -22.30 -4.90
N GLN A 79 10.49 -21.69 -5.53
CA GLN A 79 11.87 -21.73 -5.06
C GLN A 79 12.34 -20.32 -4.71
N ALA A 80 12.72 -20.10 -3.45
CA ALA A 80 13.40 -18.87 -3.07
C ALA A 80 14.83 -18.94 -3.60
N VAL A 81 15.23 -17.96 -4.42
CA VAL A 81 16.59 -17.81 -4.95
C VAL A 81 17.24 -16.61 -4.29
N TYR A 82 18.27 -16.85 -3.48
CA TYR A 82 19.11 -15.77 -2.97
C TYR A 82 20.14 -15.39 -4.05
N VAL A 83 20.16 -14.12 -4.44
CA VAL A 83 21.13 -13.57 -5.39
C VAL A 83 22.26 -12.90 -4.57
N PRO A 84 23.48 -13.46 -4.56
CA PRO A 84 24.59 -12.88 -3.82
C PRO A 84 24.95 -11.51 -4.37
N ALA A 85 25.06 -10.52 -3.48
CA ALA A 85 25.44 -9.14 -3.83
C ALA A 85 24.61 -8.49 -4.96
N ASP A 86 23.35 -8.91 -5.14
CA ASP A 86 22.48 -8.50 -6.24
C ASP A 86 23.06 -8.76 -7.65
N ASP A 87 24.02 -9.69 -7.78
CA ASP A 87 24.65 -10.07 -9.07
C ASP A 87 23.95 -11.27 -9.72
N LEU A 88 23.11 -11.00 -10.72
CA LEU A 88 22.41 -12.02 -11.51
C LEU A 88 23.35 -12.85 -12.42
N THR A 89 24.59 -12.41 -12.60
CA THR A 89 25.58 -13.09 -13.44
C THR A 89 26.40 -14.14 -12.68
N ASP A 90 26.21 -14.24 -11.36
CA ASP A 90 26.81 -15.29 -10.54
C ASP A 90 26.39 -16.69 -11.07
N PRO A 91 27.30 -17.68 -11.14
CA PRO A 91 27.00 -19.01 -11.66
C PRO A 91 25.82 -19.72 -10.99
N ALA A 92 25.57 -19.50 -9.69
CA ALA A 92 24.49 -20.16 -8.96
C ALA A 92 23.09 -19.71 -9.41
N PRO A 93 22.73 -18.41 -9.36
CA PRO A 93 21.47 -17.94 -9.90
C PRO A 93 21.37 -18.18 -11.41
N ALA A 94 22.45 -17.96 -12.18
CA ALA A 94 22.43 -18.18 -13.63
C ALA A 94 22.07 -19.64 -14.01
N THR A 95 22.66 -20.61 -13.32
CA THR A 95 22.34 -22.04 -13.54
C THR A 95 20.92 -22.37 -13.07
N THR A 96 20.47 -21.76 -11.97
CA THR A 96 19.12 -22.00 -11.45
C THR A 96 18.06 -21.44 -12.40
N PHE A 97 18.23 -20.22 -12.90
CA PHE A 97 17.29 -19.55 -13.80
C PHE A 97 17.07 -20.30 -15.11
N ALA A 98 18.07 -21.03 -15.60
CA ALA A 98 17.94 -21.85 -16.79
C ALA A 98 16.88 -22.96 -16.67
N HIS A 99 16.50 -23.35 -15.44
CA HIS A 99 15.47 -24.36 -15.18
C HIS A 99 14.13 -23.77 -14.74
N LEU A 100 14.00 -22.45 -14.57
CA LEU A 100 12.76 -21.85 -14.08
C LEU A 100 11.85 -21.42 -15.25
N ASP A 101 10.59 -21.83 -15.20
CA ASP A 101 9.56 -21.40 -16.16
C ASP A 101 9.07 -19.96 -15.92
N ALA A 102 9.16 -19.50 -14.67
CA ALA A 102 8.79 -18.15 -14.28
C ALA A 102 9.73 -17.62 -13.21
N THR A 103 10.03 -16.33 -13.31
CA THR A 103 10.82 -15.60 -12.33
C THR A 103 9.98 -14.48 -11.73
N THR A 104 9.86 -14.47 -10.41
CA THR A 104 9.20 -13.41 -9.65
C THR A 104 10.24 -12.66 -8.86
N VAL A 105 10.60 -11.46 -9.33
CA VAL A 105 11.64 -10.63 -8.72
C VAL A 105 11.01 -9.74 -7.65
N LEU A 106 11.58 -9.76 -6.43
CA LEU A 106 11.13 -8.91 -5.33
C LEU A 106 12.05 -7.68 -5.19
N SER A 107 11.47 -6.49 -5.31
CA SER A 107 12.22 -5.22 -5.30
C SER A 107 12.13 -4.50 -3.96
N ARG A 108 13.30 -4.13 -3.42
CA ARG A 108 13.40 -3.28 -2.22
C ARG A 108 12.77 -1.89 -2.43
N GLY A 109 12.85 -1.36 -3.65
CA GLY A 109 12.26 -0.06 -3.99
C GLY A 109 10.74 -0.05 -3.88
N LEU A 110 10.08 -1.12 -4.34
CA LEU A 110 8.61 -1.27 -4.21
C LEU A 110 8.19 -1.46 -2.75
N ALA A 111 8.94 -2.26 -1.98
CA ALA A 111 8.68 -2.45 -0.55
C ALA A 111 8.81 -1.13 0.23
N ALA A 112 9.80 -0.29 -0.08
CA ALA A 112 9.97 1.04 0.53
C ALA A 112 8.81 2.00 0.22
N LYS A 113 8.13 1.83 -0.93
CA LYS A 113 6.90 2.56 -1.28
C LYS A 113 5.64 1.99 -0.61
N GLY A 114 5.77 0.93 0.19
CA GLY A 114 4.65 0.24 0.84
C GLY A 114 3.85 -0.69 -0.07
N ILE A 115 4.35 -1.02 -1.26
CA ILE A 115 3.63 -1.89 -2.21
C ILE A 115 3.93 -3.35 -1.87
N TYR A 116 2.89 -4.08 -1.46
CA TYR A 116 2.97 -5.50 -1.11
C TYR A 116 1.92 -6.31 -1.90
N PRO A 117 2.31 -7.42 -2.56
CA PRO A 117 3.67 -7.95 -2.62
C PRO A 117 4.61 -7.07 -3.46
N ALA A 118 5.88 -7.02 -3.07
CA ALA A 118 6.89 -6.16 -3.70
C ALA A 118 7.44 -6.75 -5.02
N VAL A 119 6.56 -7.29 -5.86
CA VAL A 119 6.92 -7.92 -7.13
C VAL A 119 7.23 -6.85 -8.18
N ASP A 120 8.41 -6.90 -8.77
CA ASP A 120 8.76 -6.03 -9.89
C ASP A 120 8.12 -6.54 -11.19
N PRO A 121 7.16 -5.82 -11.77
CA PRO A 121 6.41 -6.29 -12.96
C PRO A 121 7.23 -6.23 -14.26
N LEU A 122 8.34 -5.49 -14.29
CA LEU A 122 9.18 -5.36 -15.48
C LEU A 122 10.25 -6.45 -15.49
N ASP A 123 10.90 -6.68 -14.35
CA ASP A 123 11.98 -7.66 -14.20
C ASP A 123 11.45 -9.09 -14.00
N SER A 124 10.19 -9.26 -13.59
CA SER A 124 9.54 -10.57 -13.52
C SER A 124 9.12 -11.08 -14.90
N THR A 125 9.30 -12.37 -15.15
CA THR A 125 9.04 -13.01 -16.44
C THR A 125 8.37 -14.37 -16.29
N SER A 126 7.69 -14.83 -17.35
CA SER A 126 7.12 -16.17 -17.42
C SER A 126 7.11 -16.66 -18.85
N THR A 127 7.51 -17.92 -19.08
CA THR A 127 7.40 -18.60 -20.37
C THR A 127 5.95 -18.83 -20.79
N MET A 128 5.02 -18.86 -19.82
CA MET A 128 3.59 -19.07 -20.06
C MET A 128 2.90 -17.83 -20.64
N LEU A 129 3.50 -16.64 -20.56
CA LEU A 129 2.92 -15.40 -21.07
C LEU A 129 3.00 -15.34 -22.60
N GLN A 130 2.19 -16.17 -23.27
CA GLN A 130 2.07 -16.28 -24.72
C GLN A 130 0.59 -16.37 -25.11
N PRO A 131 0.13 -15.74 -26.22
CA PRO A 131 -1.29 -15.73 -26.61
C PRO A 131 -1.91 -17.13 -26.72
N ARG A 132 -1.13 -18.10 -27.21
CA ARG A 132 -1.57 -19.49 -27.38
C ARG A 132 -1.83 -20.25 -26.06
N ILE A 133 -1.29 -19.75 -24.94
CA ILE A 133 -1.40 -20.39 -23.62
C ILE A 133 -2.44 -19.65 -22.77
N VAL A 134 -2.29 -18.33 -22.64
CA VAL A 134 -3.13 -17.52 -21.75
C VAL A 134 -4.34 -16.87 -22.42
N GLY A 135 -4.45 -16.95 -23.75
CA GLY A 135 -5.42 -16.22 -24.55
C GLY A 135 -4.93 -14.84 -25.00
N GLU A 136 -5.51 -14.30 -26.07
CA GLU A 136 -5.14 -13.00 -26.63
C GLU A 136 -5.41 -11.86 -25.66
N GLU A 137 -6.60 -11.82 -25.07
CA GLU A 137 -7.02 -10.74 -24.16
C GLU A 137 -6.08 -10.59 -22.96
N HIS A 138 -5.77 -11.69 -22.27
CA HIS A 138 -4.84 -11.68 -21.13
C HIS A 138 -3.44 -11.23 -21.57
N TYR A 139 -2.95 -11.76 -22.68
CA TYR A 139 -1.62 -11.40 -23.20
C TYR A 139 -1.54 -9.91 -23.54
N GLU A 140 -2.51 -9.37 -24.28
CA GLU A 140 -2.52 -7.96 -24.68
C GLU A 140 -2.59 -7.02 -23.49
N ILE A 141 -3.45 -7.32 -22.50
CA ILE A 141 -3.57 -6.51 -21.28
C ILE A 141 -2.26 -6.54 -20.50
N ALA A 142 -1.64 -7.70 -20.32
CA ALA A 142 -0.35 -7.81 -19.64
C ALA A 142 0.75 -7.03 -20.36
N GLN A 143 0.83 -7.12 -21.71
CA GLN A 143 1.81 -6.35 -22.49
C GLN A 143 1.59 -4.85 -22.37
N ARG A 144 0.33 -4.38 -22.43
CA ARG A 144 0.00 -2.95 -22.26
C ARG A 144 0.35 -2.46 -20.86
N VAL A 145 0.09 -3.24 -19.81
CA VAL A 145 0.54 -2.93 -18.43
C VAL A 145 2.06 -2.75 -18.39
N LYS A 146 2.83 -3.69 -18.95
CA LYS A 146 4.30 -3.59 -19.00
C LYS A 146 4.77 -2.36 -19.78
N GLN A 147 4.16 -2.06 -20.93
CA GLN A 147 4.48 -0.89 -21.74
C GLN A 147 4.20 0.43 -20.99
N THR A 148 3.05 0.54 -20.32
CA THR A 148 2.70 1.72 -19.52
C THR A 148 3.66 1.93 -18.36
N LEU A 149 4.04 0.85 -17.65
CA LEU A 149 5.01 0.92 -16.56
C LEU A 149 6.44 1.22 -17.04
N GLN A 150 6.83 0.68 -18.20
CA GLN A 150 8.12 0.99 -18.81
C GLN A 150 8.22 2.46 -19.20
N ARG A 151 7.17 2.99 -19.87
CA ARG A 151 7.09 4.42 -20.21
C ARG A 151 7.12 5.29 -18.96
N TYR A 152 6.42 4.88 -17.88
CA TYR A 152 6.47 5.59 -16.61
C TYR A 152 7.89 5.63 -16.01
N LYS A 153 8.64 4.53 -16.07
CA LYS A 153 10.04 4.47 -15.60
C LYS A 153 10.95 5.44 -16.37
N GLU A 154 10.78 5.55 -17.69
CA GLU A 154 11.51 6.54 -18.51
C GLU A 154 11.15 7.98 -18.14
N LEU A 155 9.88 8.24 -17.85
CA LEU A 155 9.39 9.57 -17.47
C LEU A 155 9.78 9.94 -16.03
N GLN A 156 10.03 8.98 -15.14
CA GLN A 156 10.43 9.26 -13.75
C GLN A 156 11.71 10.09 -13.65
N ASP A 157 12.72 9.81 -14.47
CA ASP A 157 13.97 10.57 -14.48
C ASP A 157 13.74 12.02 -14.92
N ILE A 158 12.87 12.22 -15.91
CA ILE A 158 12.49 13.55 -16.40
C ILE A 158 11.72 14.31 -15.31
N ILE A 159 10.74 13.66 -14.67
CA ILE A 159 9.93 14.24 -13.58
C ILE A 159 10.83 14.66 -12.40
N ALA A 160 11.86 13.86 -12.08
CA ALA A 160 12.77 14.17 -10.98
C ALA A 160 13.63 15.42 -11.24
N ILE A 161 13.90 15.77 -12.50
CA ILE A 161 14.74 16.92 -12.89
C ILE A 161 13.88 18.16 -13.18
N LEU A 162 12.84 18.00 -14.00
CA LEU A 162 12.06 19.12 -14.56
C LEU A 162 10.73 19.35 -13.82
N GLY A 163 10.23 18.35 -13.08
CA GLY A 163 8.90 18.38 -12.48
C GLY A 163 7.82 17.80 -13.40
N LEU A 164 6.63 17.58 -12.83
CA LEU A 164 5.52 16.91 -13.51
C LEU A 164 4.78 17.83 -14.50
N ASP A 165 4.87 19.15 -14.31
CA ASP A 165 4.17 20.16 -15.12
C ASP A 165 4.78 20.34 -16.52
N GLU A 166 6.04 19.95 -16.71
CA GLU A 166 6.78 20.03 -17.98
C GLU A 166 6.43 18.88 -18.94
N LEU A 167 5.65 17.90 -18.50
CA LEU A 167 5.23 16.77 -19.32
C LEU A 167 4.06 17.15 -20.24
N SER A 168 4.04 16.54 -21.43
CA SER A 168 2.88 16.59 -22.32
C SER A 168 1.62 16.09 -21.62
N GLU A 169 0.42 16.50 -22.07
CA GLU A 169 -0.83 16.02 -21.48
C GLU A 169 -0.97 14.49 -21.57
N GLU A 170 -0.48 13.89 -22.66
CA GLU A 170 -0.47 12.44 -22.88
C GLU A 170 0.49 11.72 -21.92
N ASP A 171 1.69 12.26 -21.71
CA ASP A 171 2.65 11.70 -20.75
C ASP A 171 2.14 11.84 -19.31
N ARG A 172 1.50 12.98 -18.96
CA ARG A 172 0.87 13.16 -17.65
C ARG A 172 -0.22 12.12 -17.39
N LEU A 173 -1.05 11.85 -18.39
CA LEU A 173 -2.10 10.84 -18.31
C LEU A 173 -1.50 9.42 -18.21
N THR A 174 -0.43 9.13 -18.95
CA THR A 174 0.31 7.87 -18.84
C THR A 174 0.89 7.68 -17.43
N VAL A 175 1.50 8.72 -16.85
CA VAL A 175 2.03 8.70 -15.49
C VAL A 175 0.91 8.46 -14.46
N ALA A 176 -0.23 9.14 -14.61
CA ALA A 176 -1.37 8.98 -13.72
C ALA A 176 -1.91 7.53 -13.74
N ARG A 177 -2.07 6.94 -14.92
CA ARG A 177 -2.49 5.53 -15.07
C ARG A 177 -1.44 4.56 -14.55
N ALA A 178 -0.16 4.80 -14.84
CA ALA A 178 0.93 3.95 -14.36
C ALA A 178 1.02 3.91 -12.84
N ARG A 179 0.84 5.05 -12.16
CA ARG A 179 0.77 5.10 -10.69
C ARG A 179 -0.41 4.30 -10.13
N LYS A 180 -1.58 4.38 -10.78
CA LYS A 180 -2.74 3.55 -10.40
C LYS A 180 -2.46 2.06 -10.59
N ILE A 181 -1.84 1.66 -11.70
CA ILE A 181 -1.41 0.29 -11.95
C ILE A 181 -0.42 -0.17 -10.87
N GLU A 182 0.61 0.63 -10.57
CA GLU A 182 1.64 0.31 -9.55
C GLU A 182 1.00 0.08 -8.17
N ARG A 183 -0.03 0.87 -7.82
CA ARG A 183 -0.79 0.68 -6.58
C ARG A 183 -1.75 -0.51 -6.65
N PHE A 184 -2.43 -0.72 -7.77
CA PHE A 184 -3.39 -1.82 -7.95
C PHE A 184 -2.74 -3.20 -7.98
N LEU A 185 -1.43 -3.27 -8.26
CA LEU A 185 -0.64 -4.49 -8.09
C LEU A 185 -0.44 -4.88 -6.61
N SER A 186 -0.75 -3.99 -5.65
CA SER A 186 -0.75 -4.33 -4.23
C SER A 186 -2.03 -5.04 -3.81
N GLN A 187 -1.90 -6.05 -2.94
CA GLN A 187 -3.02 -6.88 -2.50
C GLN A 187 -2.86 -7.26 -1.02
N PRO A 188 -3.91 -7.13 -0.20
CA PRO A 188 -3.88 -7.57 1.19
C PRO A 188 -3.86 -9.10 1.29
N PHE A 189 -2.92 -9.63 2.05
CA PHE A 189 -2.75 -11.08 2.25
C PHE A 189 -3.46 -11.58 3.49
N PHE A 190 -4.09 -12.75 3.40
CA PHE A 190 -4.72 -13.43 4.54
C PHE A 190 -3.74 -13.68 5.68
N VAL A 191 -2.51 -14.08 5.36
CA VAL A 191 -1.45 -14.33 6.36
C VAL A 191 -0.93 -13.04 7.01
N ALA A 192 -1.13 -11.89 6.38
CA ALA A 192 -0.66 -10.60 6.87
C ALA A 192 -1.73 -9.85 7.67
N GLU A 193 -2.96 -10.34 7.71
CA GLU A 193 -4.10 -9.69 8.37
C GLU A 193 -3.83 -9.37 9.85
N VAL A 194 -3.10 -10.26 10.55
CA VAL A 194 -2.70 -10.06 11.96
C VAL A 194 -1.80 -8.84 12.15
N PHE A 195 -1.01 -8.47 11.14
CA PHE A 195 -0.07 -7.35 11.19
C PHE A 195 -0.64 -6.07 10.58
N THR A 196 -1.45 -6.19 9.53
CA THR A 196 -1.98 -5.04 8.77
C THR A 196 -3.35 -4.59 9.26
N GLY A 197 -4.07 -5.43 10.00
CA GLY A 197 -5.46 -5.20 10.41
C GLY A 197 -6.46 -5.17 9.25
N SER A 198 -6.01 -5.42 8.02
CA SER A 198 -6.83 -5.41 6.81
C SER A 198 -7.11 -6.85 6.35
N PRO A 199 -8.38 -7.21 6.07
CA PRO A 199 -8.72 -8.58 5.71
C PRO A 199 -8.07 -8.98 4.38
N GLY A 200 -7.53 -10.20 4.35
CA GLY A 200 -6.96 -10.76 3.13
C GLY A 200 -7.99 -10.90 2.01
N LYS A 201 -7.52 -10.80 0.76
CA LYS A 201 -8.39 -10.91 -0.43
C LYS A 201 -7.84 -11.95 -1.39
N TYR A 202 -8.74 -12.75 -1.96
CA TYR A 202 -8.47 -13.60 -3.11
C TYR A 202 -9.13 -12.96 -4.33
N VAL A 203 -8.41 -12.86 -5.45
CA VAL A 203 -8.87 -12.19 -6.67
C VAL A 203 -8.83 -13.20 -7.81
N GLY A 204 -9.96 -13.37 -8.50
CA GLY A 204 -10.06 -14.29 -9.63
C GLY A 204 -9.37 -13.74 -10.88
N LEU A 205 -8.83 -14.60 -11.74
CA LEU A 205 -8.12 -14.21 -12.96
C LEU A 205 -8.94 -13.27 -13.86
N ALA A 206 -10.22 -13.59 -14.08
CA ALA A 206 -11.11 -12.77 -14.91
C ALA A 206 -11.32 -11.37 -14.30
N GLU A 207 -11.38 -11.26 -12.98
CA GLU A 207 -11.51 -9.97 -12.29
C GLU A 207 -10.22 -9.15 -12.38
N THR A 208 -9.06 -9.80 -12.30
CA THR A 208 -7.75 -9.16 -12.50
C THR A 208 -7.65 -8.56 -13.90
N ILE A 209 -7.96 -9.35 -14.94
CA ILE A 209 -7.92 -8.92 -16.34
C ILE A 209 -8.88 -7.74 -16.56
N ARG A 210 -10.14 -7.86 -16.11
CA ARG A 210 -11.13 -6.77 -16.16
C ARG A 210 -10.61 -5.50 -15.46
N GLY A 211 -10.05 -5.64 -14.27
CA GLY A 211 -9.54 -4.51 -13.48
C GLY A 211 -8.45 -3.72 -14.21
N PHE A 212 -7.45 -4.42 -14.76
CA PHE A 212 -6.40 -3.77 -15.53
C PHE A 212 -6.91 -3.19 -16.85
N GLN A 213 -7.87 -3.84 -17.52
CA GLN A 213 -8.49 -3.31 -18.73
C GLN A 213 -9.17 -1.97 -18.49
N LEU A 214 -9.94 -1.84 -17.41
CA LEU A 214 -10.64 -0.58 -17.04
C LEU A 214 -9.67 0.56 -16.70
N ILE A 215 -8.55 0.24 -16.05
CA ILE A 215 -7.49 1.23 -15.77
C ILE A 215 -6.82 1.68 -17.09
N LEU A 216 -6.55 0.73 -17.99
CA LEU A 216 -5.90 1.00 -19.29
C LEU A 216 -6.83 1.71 -20.29
N SER A 217 -8.15 1.48 -20.25
CA SER A 217 -9.14 2.15 -21.10
C SER A 217 -9.38 3.60 -20.69
N GLY A 218 -9.11 3.94 -19.42
CA GLY A 218 -9.29 5.29 -18.87
C GLY A 218 -10.63 5.52 -18.19
N GLU A 219 -11.48 4.49 -18.10
CA GLU A 219 -12.79 4.59 -17.42
C GLU A 219 -12.67 5.00 -15.94
N LEU A 220 -11.51 4.73 -15.34
CA LEU A 220 -11.22 5.03 -13.93
C LEU A 220 -10.24 6.18 -13.75
N ASP A 221 -10.05 7.03 -14.77
CA ASP A 221 -9.13 8.17 -14.70
C ASP A 221 -9.54 9.20 -13.64
N GLY A 222 -10.84 9.35 -13.38
CA GLY A 222 -11.35 10.25 -12.33
C GLY A 222 -11.09 9.80 -10.90
N LEU A 223 -10.76 8.52 -10.66
CA LEU A 223 -10.55 8.00 -9.31
C LEU A 223 -9.16 8.38 -8.76
N PRO A 224 -9.03 8.68 -7.45
CA PRO A 224 -7.74 8.98 -6.84
C PRO A 224 -6.84 7.74 -6.76
N GLU A 225 -5.52 7.92 -6.89
CA GLU A 225 -4.53 6.83 -6.83
C GLU A 225 -4.63 5.99 -5.55
N GLN A 226 -4.94 6.63 -4.41
CA GLN A 226 -5.06 5.98 -3.11
C GLN A 226 -6.20 4.94 -3.05
N ALA A 227 -7.19 5.05 -3.93
CA ALA A 227 -8.28 4.08 -4.00
C ALA A 227 -7.80 2.71 -4.51
N PHE A 228 -6.71 2.67 -5.27
CA PHE A 228 -6.14 1.45 -5.83
C PHE A 228 -5.12 0.77 -4.89
N TYR A 229 -4.82 1.36 -3.74
CA TYR A 229 -3.83 0.82 -2.81
C TYR A 229 -4.45 -0.20 -1.85
N LEU A 230 -3.84 -1.39 -1.74
CA LEU A 230 -4.27 -2.51 -0.88
C LEU A 230 -5.77 -2.82 -1.00
N VAL A 231 -6.20 -3.11 -2.23
CA VAL A 231 -7.56 -3.55 -2.55
C VAL A 231 -7.51 -4.91 -3.24
N GLY A 232 -8.60 -5.68 -3.19
CA GLY A 232 -8.68 -6.94 -3.92
C GLY A 232 -8.96 -6.71 -5.41
N ASN A 233 -10.21 -6.36 -5.72
CA ASN A 233 -10.67 -6.18 -7.09
C ASN A 233 -11.01 -4.71 -7.40
N ILE A 234 -11.41 -4.46 -8.65
CA ILE A 234 -11.67 -3.11 -9.13
C ILE A 234 -12.92 -2.47 -8.51
N ASP A 235 -13.90 -3.29 -8.11
CA ASP A 235 -15.13 -2.80 -7.49
C ASP A 235 -14.86 -2.30 -6.06
N GLU A 236 -13.95 -2.97 -5.33
CA GLU A 236 -13.43 -2.46 -4.04
C GLU A 236 -12.67 -1.15 -4.20
N ALA A 237 -11.88 -1.00 -5.28
CA ALA A 237 -11.22 0.27 -5.58
C ALA A 237 -12.24 1.40 -5.80
N ALA A 238 -13.31 1.14 -6.55
CA ALA A 238 -14.38 2.11 -6.76
C ALA A 238 -15.11 2.47 -5.46
N ALA A 239 -15.44 1.47 -4.62
CA ALA A 239 -16.06 1.71 -3.31
C ALA A 239 -15.15 2.53 -2.38
N LYS A 240 -13.85 2.22 -2.36
CA LYS A 240 -12.85 2.97 -1.59
C LYS A 240 -12.71 4.40 -2.09
N ALA A 241 -12.76 4.62 -3.41
CA ALA A 241 -12.77 5.97 -3.98
C ALA A 241 -14.01 6.76 -3.52
N MET A 242 -15.20 6.15 -3.51
CA MET A 242 -16.41 6.80 -3.01
C MET A 242 -16.28 7.23 -1.55
N ASN A 243 -15.69 6.37 -0.69
CA ASN A 243 -15.41 6.69 0.71
C ASN A 243 -14.40 7.84 0.85
N LEU A 244 -13.30 7.80 0.10
CA LEU A 244 -12.31 8.89 0.08
C LEU A 244 -12.92 10.21 -0.39
N GLU A 245 -13.84 10.18 -1.35
CA GLU A 245 -14.60 11.37 -1.71
C GLU A 245 -15.55 11.83 -0.61
N MET A 246 -16.17 10.90 0.14
CA MET A 246 -17.05 11.26 1.28
C MET A 246 -16.26 11.96 2.39
N GLU A 247 -15.02 11.56 2.60
CA GLU A 247 -14.11 12.15 3.60
C GLU A 247 -13.40 13.42 3.11
N LYS A 248 -13.56 13.80 1.84
CA LYS A 248 -12.87 14.98 1.28
C LYS A 248 -13.44 16.27 1.87
N VAL A 249 -12.61 16.95 2.66
CA VAL A 249 -12.94 18.24 3.28
C VAL A 249 -12.98 19.34 2.22
N LYS A 250 -14.15 19.96 2.04
CA LYS A 250 -14.36 21.08 1.11
C LYS A 250 -13.99 22.43 1.71
N GLU A 251 -14.19 22.58 3.01
CA GLU A 251 -14.06 23.85 3.71
C GLU A 251 -13.89 23.59 5.20
N ILE A 252 -13.04 24.38 5.85
CA ILE A 252 -12.87 24.36 7.30
C ILE A 252 -13.05 25.78 7.82
N ILE A 253 -13.84 25.96 8.86
CA ILE A 253 -13.95 27.24 9.57
C ILE A 253 -13.40 27.05 10.98
N LEU A 254 -12.36 27.81 11.29
CA LEU A 254 -11.63 27.75 12.55
C LEU A 254 -11.71 29.09 13.29
N SER A 255 -11.95 29.03 14.59
CA SER A 255 -11.95 30.21 15.47
C SER A 255 -10.54 30.53 15.95
N THR A 256 -10.03 31.71 15.60
CA THR A 256 -8.71 32.23 16.01
C THR A 256 -8.86 33.46 16.88
N ASN A 257 -7.77 33.91 17.52
CA ASN A 257 -7.78 35.08 18.41
C ASN A 257 -8.20 36.39 17.70
N SER A 258 -8.13 36.43 16.37
CA SER A 258 -8.49 37.58 15.54
C SER A 258 -9.84 37.42 14.81
N GLY A 259 -10.59 36.33 15.06
CA GLY A 259 -11.86 36.03 14.40
C GLY A 259 -11.89 34.64 13.76
N GLN A 260 -12.90 34.39 12.91
CA GLN A 260 -13.02 33.12 12.19
C GLN A 260 -12.22 33.16 10.89
N ILE A 261 -11.51 32.08 10.59
CA ILE A 261 -10.79 31.88 9.33
C ILE A 261 -11.44 30.71 8.58
N GLY A 262 -11.81 30.94 7.33
CA GLY A 262 -12.22 29.90 6.39
C GLY A 262 -11.01 29.41 5.59
N VAL A 263 -10.79 28.10 5.60
CA VAL A 263 -9.71 27.42 4.88
C VAL A 263 -10.33 26.55 3.79
N LEU A 264 -9.98 26.85 2.55
CA LEU A 264 -10.38 26.09 1.36
C LEU A 264 -9.21 25.20 0.88
N PRO A 265 -9.46 24.23 0.00
CA PRO A 265 -8.38 23.46 -0.62
C PRO A 265 -7.35 24.37 -1.28
N ASN A 266 -6.06 24.00 -1.17
CA ASN A 266 -4.91 24.76 -1.68
C ASN A 266 -4.72 26.15 -1.04
N HIS A 267 -5.18 26.34 0.20
CA HIS A 267 -4.91 27.55 0.95
C HIS A 267 -3.39 27.78 1.15
N ALA A 268 -2.96 29.05 1.12
CA ALA A 268 -1.59 29.41 1.43
C ALA A 268 -1.18 28.92 2.83
N PRO A 269 0.08 28.48 3.05
CA PRO A 269 0.52 28.02 4.35
C PRO A 269 0.40 29.10 5.43
N ILE A 270 -0.24 28.76 6.55
CA ILE A 270 -0.45 29.66 7.69
C ILE A 270 -0.25 28.91 9.00
N ALA A 271 0.39 29.55 9.98
CA ALA A 271 0.39 29.12 11.36
C ALA A 271 -0.34 30.18 12.20
N THR A 272 -1.30 29.76 13.02
CA THR A 272 -2.12 30.68 13.83
C THR A 272 -2.51 30.08 15.18
N ALA A 273 -2.76 30.95 16.16
CA ALA A 273 -3.30 30.55 17.45
C ALA A 273 -4.82 30.34 17.34
N VAL A 274 -5.29 29.25 17.93
CA VAL A 274 -6.71 28.85 17.99
C VAL A 274 -7.28 29.33 19.32
N ASP A 275 -8.36 30.09 19.27
CA ASP A 275 -9.09 30.50 20.49
C ASP A 275 -10.06 29.38 20.90
N ILE A 276 -10.63 29.48 22.10
CA ILE A 276 -11.75 28.63 22.51
C ILE A 276 -12.94 28.95 21.59
N GLY A 277 -13.40 27.95 20.84
CA GLY A 277 -14.47 28.14 19.87
C GLY A 277 -14.76 26.88 19.07
N THR A 278 -15.65 27.01 18.09
CA THR A 278 -16.05 25.89 17.23
C THR A 278 -15.13 25.76 16.01
N LEU A 279 -14.82 24.51 15.68
CA LEU A 279 -14.25 24.08 14.41
C LEU A 279 -15.35 23.44 13.59
N ARG A 280 -15.60 23.97 12.39
CA ARG A 280 -16.60 23.43 11.47
C ARG A 280 -15.90 22.86 10.24
N ILE A 281 -16.18 21.62 9.92
CA ILE A 281 -15.57 20.88 8.80
C ILE A 281 -16.69 20.51 7.83
N ARG A 282 -16.58 20.95 6.58
CA ARG A 282 -17.56 20.65 5.54
C ARG A 282 -17.15 19.41 4.76
N LEU A 283 -17.91 18.32 4.92
CA LEU A 283 -17.75 17.03 4.23
C LEU A 283 -18.94 16.81 3.29
N LYS A 284 -18.73 16.68 1.96
CA LYS A 284 -19.81 16.45 0.96
C LYS A 284 -21.14 17.21 1.22
N ASP A 285 -21.04 18.47 1.69
CA ASP A 285 -22.14 19.39 2.02
C ASP A 285 -22.83 19.24 3.38
N GLN A 286 -22.32 18.38 4.26
CA GLN A 286 -22.67 18.36 5.68
C GLN A 286 -21.59 19.04 6.52
N TRP A 287 -22.03 19.77 7.54
CA TRP A 287 -21.13 20.38 8.51
C TRP A 287 -20.95 19.46 9.71
N VAL A 288 -19.71 19.10 10.00
CA VAL A 288 -19.31 18.47 11.25
C VAL A 288 -18.72 19.54 12.15
N THR A 289 -19.26 19.68 13.35
CA THR A 289 -18.82 20.69 14.32
C THR A 289 -18.08 20.04 15.48
N MET A 290 -16.99 20.66 15.91
CA MET A 290 -16.21 20.28 17.10
C MET A 290 -16.00 21.50 18.00
N ALA A 291 -16.04 21.30 19.31
CA ALA A 291 -15.65 22.30 20.30
C ALA A 291 -14.14 22.18 20.59
N LEU A 292 -13.40 23.28 20.48
CA LEU A 292 -11.96 23.31 20.74
C LEU A 292 -11.64 24.18 21.98
N MET A 293 -10.75 23.70 22.84
CA MET A 293 -10.35 24.40 24.07
C MET A 293 -9.03 25.18 23.93
N GLY A 294 -8.88 25.88 22.80
CA GLY A 294 -7.73 26.71 22.47
C GLY A 294 -6.45 25.91 22.16
N GLY A 295 -5.56 26.50 21.36
CA GLY A 295 -4.34 25.83 20.92
C GLY A 295 -3.66 26.51 19.74
N PHE A 296 -3.10 25.71 18.82
CA PHE A 296 -2.41 26.15 17.63
C PHE A 296 -2.85 25.34 16.41
N ALA A 297 -2.98 26.02 15.26
CA ALA A 297 -3.26 25.38 13.99
C ALA A 297 -2.16 25.70 12.98
N ARG A 298 -1.75 24.68 12.22
CA ARG A 298 -0.84 24.80 11.09
C ARG A 298 -1.53 24.28 9.85
N ILE A 299 -1.61 25.12 8.83
CA ILE A 299 -2.21 24.83 7.54
C ILE A 299 -1.09 24.80 6.51
N GLY A 300 -1.01 23.74 5.70
CA GLY A 300 -0.03 23.63 4.63
C GLY A 300 -0.16 22.32 3.87
N SER A 301 0.22 22.30 2.59
CA SER A 301 0.20 21.10 1.75
C SER A 301 -1.17 20.39 1.71
N ASN A 302 -2.26 21.17 1.73
CA ASN A 302 -3.63 20.66 1.77
C ASN A 302 -3.96 19.82 3.03
N GLU A 303 -3.16 19.97 4.08
CA GLU A 303 -3.31 19.37 5.40
C GLU A 303 -3.50 20.48 6.44
N ILE A 304 -4.32 20.22 7.45
CA ILE A 304 -4.41 21.06 8.64
C ILE A 304 -4.10 20.22 9.88
N THR A 305 -3.15 20.69 10.68
CA THR A 305 -2.83 20.10 11.98
C THR A 305 -3.32 21.07 13.05
N VAL A 306 -4.25 20.65 13.90
CA VAL A 306 -4.78 21.44 15.02
C VAL A 306 -4.36 20.76 16.32
N LEU A 307 -3.54 21.45 17.12
CA LEU A 307 -3.03 20.97 18.39
C LEU A 307 -3.67 21.80 19.50
N VAL A 308 -4.55 21.16 20.27
CA VAL A 308 -5.37 21.80 21.30
C VAL A 308 -5.27 21.04 22.62
N ASN A 309 -5.59 21.70 23.72
CA ASN A 309 -5.59 21.07 25.04
C ASN A 309 -6.70 20.03 25.18
N ASP A 310 -7.85 20.29 24.53
CA ASP A 310 -9.02 19.43 24.57
C ASP A 310 -9.91 19.71 23.35
N ALA A 311 -10.58 18.67 22.85
CA ALA A 311 -11.46 18.71 21.69
C ALA A 311 -12.60 17.70 21.82
N GLU A 312 -13.84 18.18 21.69
CA GLU A 312 -15.03 17.34 21.74
C GLU A 312 -15.81 17.48 20.43
N LYS A 313 -16.23 16.37 19.84
CA LYS A 313 -17.11 16.40 18.66
C LYS A 313 -18.52 16.72 19.10
N GLY A 314 -19.22 17.63 18.41
CA GLY A 314 -20.56 18.05 18.82
C GLY A 314 -21.60 16.92 18.89
N SER A 315 -21.38 15.82 18.15
CA SER A 315 -22.24 14.62 18.21
C SER A 315 -22.03 13.78 19.48
N ASP A 316 -20.89 13.92 20.14
CA ASP A 316 -20.50 13.15 21.32
C ASP A 316 -20.80 13.93 22.62
N ILE A 317 -21.24 15.20 22.52
CA ILE A 317 -21.57 16.06 23.66
C ILE A 317 -23.04 15.83 24.04
N ASP A 318 -23.31 15.48 25.31
CA ASP A 318 -24.66 15.43 25.85
C ASP A 318 -25.26 16.86 25.93
N PRO A 319 -26.37 17.15 25.22
CA PRO A 319 -26.99 18.48 25.21
C PRO A 319 -27.44 18.95 26.60
N GLN A 320 -27.92 18.05 27.44
CA GLN A 320 -28.40 18.39 28.78
C GLN A 320 -27.23 18.72 29.71
N GLU A 321 -26.15 17.92 29.66
CA GLU A 321 -24.94 18.17 30.43
C GLU A 321 -24.29 19.50 30.02
N ALA A 322 -24.18 19.76 28.73
CA ALA A 322 -23.61 21.01 28.20
C ALA A 322 -24.41 22.23 28.67
N GLN A 323 -25.74 22.15 28.64
CA GLN A 323 -26.62 23.23 29.08
C GLN A 323 -26.54 23.47 30.59
N GLN A 324 -26.52 22.41 31.41
CA GLN A 324 -26.32 22.53 32.86
C GLN A 324 -24.95 23.15 33.20
N THR A 325 -23.90 22.73 32.48
CA THR A 325 -22.56 23.29 32.66
C THR A 325 -22.53 24.78 32.34
N LEU A 326 -23.26 25.21 31.30
CA LEU A 326 -23.40 26.62 30.95
C LEU A 326 -24.09 27.43 32.06
N GLU A 327 -25.19 26.94 32.61
CA GLU A 327 -25.92 27.60 33.71
C GLU A 327 -25.06 27.75 34.97
N ILE A 328 -24.31 26.70 35.32
CA ILE A 328 -23.37 26.73 36.46
C ILE A 328 -22.27 27.77 36.22
N ALA A 329 -21.70 27.81 35.00
CA ALA A 329 -20.65 28.77 34.65
C ALA A 329 -21.16 30.22 34.69
N GLU A 330 -22.38 30.49 34.22
CA GLU A 330 -23.02 31.81 34.31
C GLU A 330 -23.27 32.24 35.77
N ALA A 331 -23.76 31.31 36.60
CA ALA A 331 -23.99 31.57 38.01
C ALA A 331 -22.67 31.86 38.76
N ASN A 332 -21.59 31.16 38.42
CA ASN A 332 -20.27 31.37 39.00
C ASN A 332 -19.67 32.72 38.59
N LEU A 333 -19.88 33.17 37.35
CA LEU A 333 -19.44 34.48 36.91
C LEU A 333 -20.15 35.62 37.68
N ARG A 334 -21.45 35.47 37.95
CA ARG A 334 -22.22 36.46 38.74
C ARG A 334 -21.75 36.58 40.19
N LYS A 335 -21.14 35.53 40.74
CA LYS A 335 -20.61 35.48 42.11
C LYS A 335 -19.14 35.85 42.22
N ALA A 336 -18.45 36.09 41.10
CA ALA A 336 -17.02 36.38 41.08
C ALA A 336 -16.76 37.86 41.40
N GLU A 337 -16.14 38.14 42.53
CA GLU A 337 -15.82 39.52 42.96
C GLU A 337 -14.34 39.89 42.72
N GLY A 338 -13.44 38.88 42.71
CA GLY A 338 -12.01 39.09 42.53
C GLY A 338 -11.54 39.06 41.08
N LYS A 339 -10.55 39.90 40.71
CA LYS A 339 -9.99 39.99 39.35
C LYS A 339 -9.57 38.64 38.75
N ARG A 340 -8.96 37.75 39.57
CA ARG A 340 -8.57 36.40 39.16
C ARG A 340 -9.78 35.47 38.97
N GLN A 341 -10.73 35.49 39.92
CA GLN A 341 -11.96 34.69 39.86
C GLN A 341 -12.82 35.08 38.64
N ILE A 342 -12.89 36.36 38.32
CA ILE A 342 -13.59 36.86 37.13
C ILE A 342 -12.96 36.30 35.85
N ILE A 343 -11.62 36.23 35.76
CA ILE A 343 -10.92 35.67 34.59
C ILE A 343 -11.19 34.16 34.46
N GLU A 344 -11.05 33.41 35.55
CA GLU A 344 -11.30 31.96 35.56
C GLU A 344 -12.76 31.63 35.24
N ALA A 345 -13.71 32.38 35.81
CA ALA A 345 -15.14 32.22 35.52
C ALA A 345 -15.49 32.57 34.06
N ASN A 346 -14.87 33.62 33.48
CA ASN A 346 -15.06 33.96 32.07
C ASN A 346 -14.51 32.87 31.14
N LEU A 347 -13.38 32.27 31.49
CA LEU A 347 -12.80 31.15 30.71
C LEU A 347 -13.72 29.93 30.75
N ALA A 348 -14.21 29.56 31.94
CA ALA A 348 -15.16 28.46 32.12
C ALA A 348 -16.46 28.71 31.35
N LEU A 349 -16.98 29.93 31.38
CA LEU A 349 -18.17 30.33 30.63
C LEU A 349 -17.95 30.20 29.11
N ARG A 350 -16.81 30.67 28.59
CA ARG A 350 -16.47 30.52 27.17
C ARG A 350 -16.42 29.05 26.74
N ARG A 351 -15.82 28.17 27.55
CA ARG A 351 -15.76 26.73 27.27
C ARG A 351 -17.14 26.10 27.25
N ALA A 352 -17.96 26.36 28.28
CA ALA A 352 -19.31 25.83 28.38
C ALA A 352 -20.21 26.30 27.23
N ARG A 353 -20.13 27.59 26.87
CA ARG A 353 -20.87 28.15 25.72
C ARG A 353 -20.44 27.48 24.41
N THR A 354 -19.14 27.24 24.22
CA THR A 354 -18.62 26.58 23.02
C THR A 354 -19.13 25.14 22.88
N ARG A 355 -19.23 24.38 23.98
CA ARG A 355 -19.82 23.03 23.98
C ARG A 355 -21.28 23.07 23.50
N VAL A 356 -22.09 24.02 24.02
CA VAL A 356 -23.49 24.21 23.60
C VAL A 356 -23.60 24.65 22.14
N GLU A 357 -22.76 25.57 21.68
CA GLU A 357 -22.72 25.99 20.27
C GLU A 357 -22.36 24.84 19.33
N ALA A 358 -21.46 23.95 19.73
CA ALA A 358 -21.08 22.78 18.94
C ALA A 358 -22.22 21.77 18.77
N VAL A 359 -23.08 21.63 19.78
CA VAL A 359 -24.29 20.78 19.74
C VAL A 359 -25.35 21.41 18.85
N ASN A 360 -25.65 22.70 19.04
CA ASN A 360 -26.73 23.40 18.32
C ASN A 360 -26.43 23.62 16.83
N ALA A 361 -25.15 23.57 16.43
CA ALA A 361 -24.76 23.67 15.03
C ALA A 361 -25.04 22.40 14.20
N ILE A 362 -25.57 21.33 14.82
CA ILE A 362 -25.93 20.05 14.19
C ILE A 362 -27.39 20.03 13.73
N SER A 363 -28.23 20.88 14.31
CA SER A 363 -29.66 21.10 13.97
C SER A 363 -29.85 22.25 12.99
#